data_AF-A0A918L570-F1
#
_entry.id   AF-A0A918L570-F1
#
_cell.length_a   1.000
_cell.length_b   1.000
_cell.length_c   1.000
_cell.angle_alpha   90.00
_cell.angle_beta   90.00
_cell.angle_gamma   90.00
#
_symmetry.space_group_name_H-M   'P 1'
#
loop_
_entity.id
_entity.type
_entity.pdbx_description
1 polymer ?
#
loop_
_entity_poly.entity_id
_entity_poly.type
_entity_poly.pdbx_seq_one_letter_code
_entity_poly.pdbx_strand_id
1 'polypeptide(L)'
;MDGESRHDPEPASALTAGWGGSAIILRCGVTRPPKMTDPKVPEGADPDAVAGEVNGVGWLMEKRDGGGNRFTTANRLVYVEVTVPEGSDDSAALIDLAPAIKKAIPEGIAD
;
A
#
# COMPACT_ATOMS: atom_id res chain seq x y z
N MET A 1 1.19 20.77 -17.06
CA MET A 1 1.93 19.48 -17.00
C MET A 1 3.22 19.83 -16.31
N ASP A 2 3.16 19.91 -15.00
CA ASP A 2 4.25 20.42 -14.18
C ASP A 2 4.91 19.17 -13.61
N GLY A 3 5.97 18.72 -14.29
CA GLY A 3 6.71 17.54 -13.89
C GLY A 3 7.52 17.85 -12.64
N GLU A 4 7.13 17.29 -11.50
CA GLU A 4 7.93 17.35 -10.29
C GLU A 4 9.29 16.66 -10.51
N SER A 5 10.35 17.30 -10.01
CA SER A 5 11.73 16.84 -10.19
C SER A 5 12.03 15.63 -9.31
N ARG A 6 12.73 14.64 -9.89
CA ARG A 6 13.13 13.39 -9.21
C ARG A 6 14.14 13.67 -8.10
N HIS A 7 13.90 13.11 -6.92
CA HIS A 7 14.81 13.08 -5.78
C HIS A 7 14.88 11.65 -5.19
N ASP A 8 15.97 10.93 -5.44
CA ASP A 8 16.15 9.59 -4.92
C ASP A 8 16.33 9.59 -3.39
N PRO A 9 15.64 8.73 -2.62
CA PRO A 9 15.85 8.59 -1.17
C PRO A 9 17.16 7.85 -0.87
N GLU A 10 17.83 8.19 0.24
CA GLU A 10 19.09 7.54 0.64
C GLU A 10 18.86 6.31 1.54
N PRO A 11 19.60 5.20 1.32
CA PRO A 11 20.57 4.99 0.25
C PRO A 11 19.90 4.74 -1.11
N ALA A 12 20.46 5.35 -2.16
CA ALA A 12 19.96 5.22 -3.52
C ALA A 12 20.06 3.77 -4.01
N SER A 13 18.94 3.20 -4.44
CA SER A 13 18.85 1.93 -5.16
C SER A 13 18.22 2.15 -6.53
N ALA A 14 18.61 1.36 -7.52
CA ALA A 14 17.94 1.32 -8.84
C ALA A 14 16.45 0.96 -8.74
N LEU A 15 16.00 0.50 -7.57
CA LEU A 15 14.63 0.14 -7.25
C LEU A 15 13.84 1.26 -6.54
N THR A 16 14.46 2.41 -6.29
CA THR A 16 13.84 3.53 -5.55
C THR A 16 13.90 4.83 -6.36
N ALA A 17 12.85 5.62 -6.24
CA ALA A 17 12.74 6.94 -6.81
C ALA A 17 11.76 7.75 -5.94
N GLY A 18 12.13 8.96 -5.54
CA GLY A 18 11.28 9.86 -4.78
C GLY A 18 10.96 11.13 -5.57
N TRP A 19 9.82 11.75 -5.28
CA TRP A 19 9.38 13.02 -5.83
C TRP A 19 8.53 13.71 -4.78
N GLY A 20 8.72 15.02 -4.56
CA GLY A 20 7.93 15.79 -3.59
C GLY A 20 8.15 15.38 -2.13
N GLY A 21 7.82 16.28 -1.20
CA GLY A 21 7.97 16.03 0.24
C GLY A 21 7.05 14.90 0.72
N SER A 22 7.61 14.00 1.54
CA SER A 22 6.95 12.83 2.13
C SER A 22 6.72 11.69 1.13
N ALA A 23 7.74 10.84 0.95
CA ALA A 23 7.73 9.77 -0.04
C ALA A 23 6.67 8.70 0.26
N ILE A 24 5.82 8.40 -0.73
CA ILE A 24 5.06 7.15 -0.76
C ILE A 24 6.06 6.01 -1.01
N ILE A 25 6.09 5.02 -0.11
CA ILE A 25 7.02 3.88 -0.19
C ILE A 25 6.27 2.64 -0.64
N LEU A 26 6.74 1.97 -1.70
CA LEU A 26 6.18 0.73 -2.20
C LEU A 26 7.15 -0.44 -2.00
N ARG A 27 6.63 -1.56 -1.49
CA ARG A 27 7.39 -2.81 -1.26
C ARG A 27 6.59 -4.00 -1.78
N CYS A 28 7.19 -4.81 -2.64
CA CYS A 28 6.58 -6.04 -3.15
C CYS A 28 7.11 -7.27 -2.40
N GLY A 29 6.27 -8.27 -2.20
CA GLY A 29 6.65 -9.55 -1.60
C GLY A 29 6.82 -9.49 -0.09
N VAL A 30 6.09 -8.60 0.59
CA VAL A 30 6.07 -8.60 2.06
C VAL A 30 5.38 -9.86 2.59
N THR A 31 5.76 -10.31 3.78
CA THR A 31 5.04 -11.39 4.48
C THR A 31 3.60 -10.96 4.76
N ARG A 32 2.67 -11.93 4.79
CA ARG A 32 1.28 -11.68 5.16
C ARG A 32 1.19 -10.96 6.51
N PRO A 33 0.60 -9.75 6.58
CA PRO A 33 0.44 -9.06 7.86
C PRO A 33 -0.52 -9.83 8.78
N PRO A 34 -0.27 -9.90 10.10
CA PRO A 34 -1.11 -10.66 11.04
C PRO A 34 -2.56 -10.14 11.08
N LYS A 35 -2.75 -8.81 10.93
CA LYS A 35 -4.08 -8.17 10.84
C LYS A 35 -4.92 -8.69 9.67
N MET A 36 -4.30 -9.23 8.62
CA MET A 36 -5.03 -9.84 7.49
C MET A 36 -5.71 -11.18 7.86
N THR A 37 -5.45 -11.71 9.05
CA THR A 37 -6.11 -12.90 9.61
C THR A 37 -6.95 -12.59 10.85
N ASP A 38 -6.98 -11.33 11.30
CA ASP A 38 -7.78 -10.92 12.45
C ASP A 38 -9.23 -10.70 11.99
N PRO A 39 -10.22 -11.44 12.53
CA PRO A 39 -11.63 -11.29 12.14
C PRO A 39 -12.19 -9.90 12.45
N LYS A 40 -11.59 -9.14 13.37
CA LYS A 40 -12.03 -7.77 13.67
C LYS A 40 -11.84 -6.81 12.51
N VAL A 41 -10.88 -7.08 11.62
CA VAL A 41 -10.56 -6.21 10.49
C VAL A 41 -11.69 -6.19 9.43
N PRO A 42 -12.17 -7.35 8.92
CA PRO A 42 -13.33 -7.36 8.02
C PRO A 42 -14.64 -6.96 8.72
N GLU A 43 -14.74 -7.10 10.03
CA GLU A 43 -15.89 -6.62 10.82
C GLU A 43 -15.86 -5.10 11.07
N GLY A 44 -14.76 -4.43 10.77
CA GLY A 44 -14.55 -3.01 11.10
C GLY A 44 -14.46 -2.74 12.60
N ALA A 45 -14.19 -3.77 13.41
CA ALA A 45 -14.08 -3.71 14.87
C ALA A 45 -12.64 -3.48 15.34
N ASP A 46 -11.65 -3.49 14.44
CA ASP A 46 -10.27 -3.16 14.77
C ASP A 46 -10.09 -1.62 14.74
N PRO A 47 -9.52 -1.01 15.80
CA PRO A 47 -9.40 0.46 15.89
C PRO A 47 -8.42 1.05 14.87
N ASP A 48 -7.45 0.25 14.43
CA ASP A 48 -6.30 0.70 13.66
C ASP A 48 -6.25 0.07 12.27
N ALA A 49 -7.15 -0.86 11.95
CA ALA A 49 -7.15 -1.57 10.68
C ALA A 49 -8.56 -1.80 10.13
N VAL A 50 -8.71 -1.63 8.81
CA VAL A 50 -9.94 -1.97 8.09
C VAL A 50 -9.61 -2.73 6.82
N ALA A 51 -10.52 -3.62 6.41
CA ALA A 51 -10.48 -4.22 5.09
C ALA A 51 -11.34 -3.40 4.12
N GLY A 52 -10.89 -3.29 2.87
CA GLY A 52 -11.68 -2.66 1.82
C GLY A 52 -11.12 -2.96 0.43
N GLU A 53 -11.80 -2.46 -0.58
CA GLU A 53 -11.42 -2.65 -1.97
C GLU A 53 -11.35 -1.30 -2.68
N VAL A 54 -10.32 -1.12 -3.50
CA VAL A 54 -10.18 0.04 -4.38
C VAL A 54 -9.89 -0.46 -5.78
N ASN A 55 -10.75 -0.10 -6.75
CA ASN A 55 -10.62 -0.48 -8.16
C ASN A 55 -10.43 -1.99 -8.41
N GLY A 56 -11.11 -2.85 -7.64
CA GLY A 56 -11.03 -4.31 -7.77
C GLY A 56 -9.76 -4.94 -7.19
N VAL A 57 -9.04 -4.21 -6.33
CA VAL A 57 -7.93 -4.75 -5.55
C VAL A 57 -8.30 -4.64 -4.07
N GLY A 58 -8.31 -5.79 -3.38
CA GLY A 58 -8.52 -5.82 -1.93
C GLY A 58 -7.30 -5.30 -1.18
N TRP A 59 -7.54 -4.62 -0.07
CA TRP A 59 -6.52 -4.00 0.77
C TRP A 59 -6.82 -4.23 2.25
N LEU A 60 -5.79 -4.58 3.00
CA LEU A 60 -5.70 -4.27 4.42
C LEU A 60 -5.19 -2.83 4.55
N MET A 61 -5.92 -1.98 5.26
CA MET A 61 -5.60 -0.57 5.48
C MET A 61 -5.33 -0.36 6.97
N GLU A 62 -4.10 -0.01 7.33
CA GLU A 62 -3.65 0.16 8.71
C GLU A 62 -3.22 1.60 8.95
N LYS A 63 -3.68 2.21 10.04
CA LYS A 63 -3.14 3.47 10.55
C LYS A 63 -1.75 3.23 11.12
N ARG A 64 -0.82 4.15 10.87
CA ARG A 64 0.52 4.14 11.46
C ARG A 64 0.65 5.21 12.52
N ASP A 65 1.55 4.96 13.46
CA ASP A 65 2.07 5.99 14.35
C ASP A 65 2.63 7.16 13.52
N GLY A 66 2.23 8.39 13.86
CA GLY A 66 2.58 9.58 13.09
C GLY A 66 1.61 9.94 11.96
N GLY A 67 0.38 9.39 11.98
CA GLY A 67 -0.77 9.88 11.19
C GLY A 67 -0.83 9.44 9.73
N GLY A 68 0.19 8.71 9.25
CA GLY A 68 0.18 8.08 7.92
C GLY A 68 -0.59 6.76 7.89
N ASN A 69 -0.78 6.24 6.68
CA ASN A 69 -1.44 4.96 6.41
C ASN A 69 -0.51 3.94 5.78
N ARG A 70 -0.78 2.66 6.03
CA ARG A 70 -0.15 1.52 5.37
C ARG A 70 -1.21 0.66 4.73
N PHE A 71 -1.02 0.37 3.46
CA PHE A 71 -1.92 -0.47 2.68
C PHE A 71 -1.18 -1.72 2.28
N THR A 72 -1.77 -2.89 2.48
CA THR A 72 -1.22 -4.16 1.96
C THR A 72 -2.27 -4.83 1.10
N THR A 73 -1.93 -5.21 -0.14
CA THR A 73 -2.88 -5.94 -0.99
C THR A 73 -3.34 -7.21 -0.30
N ALA A 74 -4.62 -7.53 -0.40
CA ALA A 74 -5.23 -8.77 0.06
C ALA A 74 -5.62 -9.63 -1.13
N ASN A 75 -5.79 -10.93 -0.91
CA ASN A 75 -6.21 -11.90 -1.94
C ASN A 75 -5.31 -11.86 -3.20
N ARG A 76 -4.00 -11.67 -3.00
CA ARG A 76 -2.96 -11.78 -4.03
C ARG A 76 -1.90 -12.79 -3.63
N LEU A 77 -1.32 -13.48 -4.62
CA LEU A 77 -0.19 -14.41 -4.40
C LEU A 77 1.10 -13.72 -3.97
N VAL A 78 1.19 -12.39 -4.17
CA VAL A 78 2.27 -11.54 -3.70
C VAL A 78 1.66 -10.30 -3.07
N TYR A 79 2.06 -9.99 -1.84
CA TYR A 79 1.57 -8.81 -1.14
C TYR A 79 2.40 -7.57 -1.49
N VAL A 80 1.72 -6.50 -1.87
CA VAL A 80 2.31 -5.19 -2.11
C VAL A 80 1.92 -4.29 -0.95
N GLU A 81 2.92 -3.79 -0.22
CA GLU A 81 2.78 -2.82 0.86
C GLU A 81 3.05 -1.41 0.31
N VAL A 82 2.15 -0.48 0.59
CA VAL A 82 2.28 0.95 0.26
C VAL A 82 2.17 1.72 1.56
N THR A 83 3.19 2.50 1.90
CA THR A 83 3.13 3.44 3.03
C THR A 83 2.95 4.84 2.50
N VAL A 84 1.89 5.50 2.96
CA VAL A 84 1.52 6.87 2.61
C VAL A 84 1.65 7.73 3.87
N PRO A 85 2.44 8.82 3.85
CA PRO A 85 2.60 9.69 5.01
C PRO A 85 1.36 10.54 5.29
N GLU A 86 1.27 11.10 6.49
CA GLU A 86 0.18 12.01 6.86
C GLU A 86 0.06 13.18 5.87
N GLY A 87 -1.17 13.56 5.53
CA GLY A 87 -1.46 14.70 4.65
C GLY A 87 -1.30 14.41 3.15
N SER A 88 -0.92 13.19 2.76
CA SER A 88 -0.90 12.75 1.36
C SER A 88 -2.21 12.09 0.94
N ASP A 89 -2.54 12.18 -0.35
CA ASP A 89 -3.73 11.54 -0.93
C ASP A 89 -3.47 10.04 -1.16
N ASP A 90 -3.97 9.20 -0.25
CA ASP A 90 -3.87 7.75 -0.35
C ASP A 90 -4.76 7.16 -1.44
N SER A 91 -5.92 7.76 -1.68
CA SER A 91 -6.91 7.29 -2.64
C SER A 91 -6.35 7.33 -4.06
N ALA A 92 -5.68 8.42 -4.44
CA ALA A 92 -5.02 8.55 -5.74
C ALA A 92 -3.95 7.45 -5.94
N ALA A 93 -3.12 7.21 -4.94
CA ALA A 93 -2.06 6.19 -5.02
C ALA A 93 -2.63 4.78 -5.24
N LEU A 94 -3.68 4.40 -4.50
CA LEU A 94 -4.32 3.09 -4.66
C LEU A 94 -5.03 2.94 -6.01
N ILE A 95 -5.67 4.01 -6.49
CA ILE A 95 -6.33 4.03 -7.80
C ILE A 95 -5.32 3.79 -8.92
N ASP A 96 -4.18 4.49 -8.89
CA ASP A 96 -3.14 4.42 -9.92
C ASP A 96 -2.41 3.07 -9.91
N LEU A 97 -2.23 2.46 -8.74
CA LEU A 97 -1.56 1.16 -8.60
C LEU A 97 -2.44 -0.03 -9.00
N ALA A 98 -3.77 0.07 -8.83
CA ALA A 98 -4.69 -1.02 -9.10
C ALA A 98 -4.53 -1.69 -10.48
N PRO A 99 -4.42 -0.97 -11.63
CA PRO A 99 -4.23 -1.63 -12.92
C PRO A 99 -2.92 -2.40 -13.02
N ALA A 100 -1.83 -1.86 -12.46
CA ALA A 100 -0.52 -2.53 -12.47
C ALA A 100 -0.54 -3.81 -11.62
N ILE A 101 -1.13 -3.75 -10.42
CA ILE A 101 -1.26 -4.90 -9.53
C ILE A 101 -2.08 -6.00 -10.19
N LYS A 102 -3.24 -5.68 -10.76
CA LYS A 102 -4.11 -6.65 -11.44
C LYS A 102 -3.41 -7.35 -12.61
N LYS A 103 -2.58 -6.62 -13.35
CA LYS A 103 -1.82 -7.16 -14.48
C LYS A 103 -0.65 -8.04 -14.04
N ALA A 104 0.07 -7.63 -13.00
CA ALA A 104 1.33 -8.26 -12.60
C ALA A 104 1.16 -9.38 -11.57
N ILE A 105 0.12 -9.33 -10.74
CA ILE A 105 -0.01 -10.18 -9.56
C ILE A 105 -1.35 -10.93 -9.61
N PRO A 106 -1.35 -12.26 -9.82
CA PRO A 106 -2.57 -13.07 -9.80
C PRO A 106 -3.27 -13.03 -8.43
N GLU A 107 -4.57 -13.29 -8.46
CA GLU A 107 -5.37 -13.48 -7.25
C GLU A 107 -5.01 -14.82 -6.57
N GLY A 108 -5.10 -14.84 -5.24
CA GLY A 108 -4.77 -16.01 -4.42
C GLY A 108 -4.35 -15.62 -3.01
N ILE A 109 -3.95 -16.57 -2.18
CA ILE A 109 -3.36 -16.29 -0.86
C ILE A 109 -1.91 -16.73 -0.94
N ALA A 110 -0.98 -15.83 -0.60
CA ALA A 110 0.43 -16.18 -0.52
C ALA A 110 0.65 -17.15 0.66
N ASP A 111 1.46 -18.19 0.43
CA ASP A 111 1.88 -19.20 1.43
C ASP A 111 2.79 -18.60 2.51
#